data_AF-A0A955DTK9-F1
#
_entry.id   AF-A0A955DTK9-F1
#
_cell.length_a   1.000
_cell.length_b   1.000
_cell.length_c   1.000
_cell.angle_alpha   90.00
_cell.angle_beta   90.00
_cell.angle_gamma   90.00
#
_symmetry.space_group_name_H-M   'P 1'
#
loop_
_entity.id
_entity.type
_entity.pdbx_description
1 polymer ?
#
loop_
_entity_poly.entity_id
_entity_poly.type
_entity_poly.pdbx_seq_one_letter_code
_entity_poly.pdbx_strand_id
1 'polypeptide(L)'
;LRAETGDLVMNMQSNGGQHTFTGAAYVGNGVGIREVLQMDVNLVLRSEQDATGLLHLNSGFVSIHDFAQDAALVVEGTSLIRTTGTNPEDRIGFGSQGVNTIAGTLEVDGETWFVPGTQFIGEGTIEAVSTVKRTFFQEGSDLADVGFSSVGEVNLWSMFQNGTATMRAMSLGDTATLTVDMGDHFDVINSERYIVHDEAALAGTLELSWNGNGAAPVGQTVTILEAGTVTGAFDAIDDSGLGDNRRAYVTVTQDSVEVFITCAADLNADGVADIFDVTMFLNLFDAMDPSADLNDDGLYDFFDVLFFLNTFDEGC
;
A
#
# COMPACT_ATOMS: atom_id res chain seq x y z
N LEU A 1 -18.40 5.96 -27.39
CA LEU A 1 -17.26 5.63 -28.26
C LEU A 1 -17.24 6.58 -29.46
N ARG A 2 -16.28 7.50 -29.55
CA ARG A 2 -15.87 8.06 -30.84
C ARG A 2 -14.39 7.74 -31.01
N ALA A 3 -14.10 6.44 -31.12
CA ALA A 3 -12.92 6.03 -31.87
C ALA A 3 -13.17 6.54 -33.29
N GLU A 4 -12.39 7.49 -33.77
CA GLU A 4 -12.47 7.84 -35.18
C GLU A 4 -12.23 6.56 -35.97
N THR A 5 -13.16 6.23 -36.85
CA THR A 5 -13.23 4.97 -37.57
C THR A 5 -11.97 4.82 -38.42
N GLY A 6 -10.95 4.16 -37.86
CA GLY A 6 -9.59 4.07 -38.40
C GLY A 6 -8.51 3.74 -37.38
N ASP A 7 -8.67 4.11 -36.10
CA ASP A 7 -7.57 4.11 -35.09
C ASP A 7 -7.59 2.94 -34.09
N LEU A 8 -8.61 2.09 -34.11
CA LEU A 8 -8.62 0.84 -33.32
C LEU A 8 -8.31 -0.34 -34.24
N VAL A 9 -7.03 -0.62 -34.48
CA VAL A 9 -6.62 -1.92 -35.05
C VAL A 9 -6.67 -2.96 -33.93
N MET A 10 -7.87 -3.39 -33.60
CA MET A 10 -8.06 -4.45 -32.61
C MET A 10 -7.74 -5.80 -33.27
N ASN A 11 -6.51 -6.28 -33.11
CA ASN A 11 -6.23 -7.71 -33.28
C ASN A 11 -6.75 -8.45 -32.04
N MET A 12 -8.08 -8.61 -31.97
CA MET A 12 -8.71 -9.35 -30.89
C MET A 12 -8.40 -10.84 -31.04
N GLN A 13 -7.49 -11.35 -30.22
CA GLN A 13 -7.50 -12.77 -29.85
C GLN A 13 -8.30 -12.90 -28.55
N SER A 14 -9.57 -13.29 -28.65
CA SER A 14 -10.35 -13.66 -27.47
C SER A 14 -9.94 -15.07 -27.04
N ASN A 15 -9.14 -15.18 -25.98
CA ASN A 15 -8.88 -16.45 -25.32
C ASN A 15 -9.40 -16.34 -23.89
N GLY A 16 -10.45 -17.11 -23.56
CA GLY A 16 -10.93 -17.23 -22.18
C GLY A 16 -11.48 -15.96 -21.51
N GLY A 17 -11.94 -14.96 -22.27
CA GLY A 17 -12.52 -13.72 -21.70
C GLY A 17 -11.58 -12.52 -21.61
N GLN A 18 -10.33 -12.67 -22.09
CA GLN A 18 -9.36 -11.57 -22.19
C GLN A 18 -9.32 -10.98 -23.60
N HIS A 19 -9.26 -9.65 -23.70
CA HIS A 19 -8.98 -8.93 -24.93
C HIS A 19 -7.56 -8.36 -24.88
N THR A 20 -6.69 -8.85 -25.76
CA THR A 20 -5.36 -8.26 -25.94
C THR A 20 -5.43 -7.11 -26.94
N PHE A 21 -4.82 -5.98 -26.59
CA PHE A 21 -4.71 -4.81 -27.42
C PHE A 21 -3.24 -4.55 -27.76
N THR A 22 -2.97 -4.45 -29.07
CA THR A 22 -1.70 -4.03 -29.65
C THR A 22 -1.98 -2.81 -30.55
N GLY A 23 -1.09 -1.82 -30.57
CA GLY A 23 -1.32 -0.52 -31.23
C GLY A 23 -1.54 0.63 -30.26
N ALA A 24 -1.99 1.79 -30.75
CA ALA A 24 -2.18 2.99 -29.92
C ALA A 24 -3.66 3.32 -29.74
N ALA A 25 -4.10 3.48 -28.49
CA ALA A 25 -5.43 3.96 -28.12
C ALA A 25 -5.31 5.31 -27.42
N TYR A 26 -6.17 6.26 -27.80
CA TYR A 26 -6.25 7.59 -27.21
C TYR A 26 -7.63 7.77 -26.58
N VAL A 27 -7.68 8.14 -25.30
CA VAL A 27 -8.91 8.35 -24.54
C VAL A 27 -8.83 9.71 -23.84
N GLY A 28 -9.76 10.60 -24.16
CA GLY A 28 -9.78 11.96 -23.65
C GLY A 28 -8.99 12.93 -24.54
N ASN A 29 -9.30 14.22 -24.36
CA ASN A 29 -8.76 15.32 -25.16
C ASN A 29 -8.32 16.52 -24.32
N GLY A 30 -8.18 16.34 -23.00
CA GLY A 30 -7.81 17.41 -22.06
C GLY A 30 -8.91 18.41 -21.69
N VAL A 31 -10.14 18.25 -22.21
CA VAL A 31 -11.28 19.13 -21.90
C VAL A 31 -12.26 18.44 -20.94
N GLY A 32 -11.73 18.04 -19.77
CA GLY A 32 -12.49 17.36 -18.71
C GLY A 32 -12.98 15.96 -19.06
N ILE A 33 -13.54 15.27 -18.07
CA ILE A 33 -13.97 13.87 -18.21
C ILE A 33 -15.26 13.81 -19.06
N ARG A 34 -15.10 13.61 -20.37
CA ARG A 34 -16.24 13.40 -21.30
C ARG A 34 -16.10 12.14 -22.16
N GLU A 35 -14.96 11.46 -22.10
CA GLU A 35 -14.67 10.32 -22.95
C GLU A 35 -14.49 9.06 -22.11
N VAL A 36 -15.34 8.08 -22.39
CA VAL A 36 -15.43 6.81 -21.67
C VAL A 36 -15.10 5.67 -22.64
N LEU A 37 -14.03 4.94 -22.34
CA LEU A 37 -13.82 3.59 -22.83
C LEU A 37 -14.40 2.62 -21.80
N GLN A 38 -15.54 2.00 -22.12
CA GLN A 38 -16.16 1.01 -21.24
C GLN A 38 -16.15 -0.35 -21.92
N MET A 39 -15.65 -1.37 -21.22
CA MET A 39 -15.70 -2.76 -21.63
C MET A 39 -16.10 -3.63 -20.43
N ASP A 40 -16.94 -4.64 -20.63
CA ASP A 40 -17.32 -5.60 -19.58
C ASP A 40 -16.45 -6.87 -19.65
N VAL A 41 -15.18 -6.70 -20.02
CA VAL A 41 -14.20 -7.76 -20.25
C VAL A 41 -12.81 -7.30 -19.79
N ASN A 42 -11.88 -8.24 -19.64
CA ASN A 42 -10.50 -7.94 -19.26
C ASN A 42 -9.76 -7.32 -20.46
N LEU A 43 -8.98 -6.28 -20.21
CA LEU A 43 -8.12 -5.62 -21.18
C LEU A 43 -6.66 -5.86 -20.83
N VAL A 44 -5.92 -6.42 -21.78
CA VAL A 44 -4.48 -6.60 -21.68
C VAL A 44 -3.81 -5.72 -22.73
N LEU A 45 -3.05 -4.70 -22.32
CA LEU A 45 -2.21 -3.92 -23.23
C LEU A 45 -0.89 -4.66 -23.41
N ARG A 46 -0.49 -4.99 -24.64
CA ARG A 46 0.80 -5.68 -24.90
C ARG A 46 1.56 -5.04 -26.04
N SER A 47 2.87 -5.18 -26.00
CA SER A 47 3.72 -5.00 -27.17
C SER A 47 4.07 -6.36 -27.78
N GLU A 48 3.83 -6.51 -29.08
CA GLU A 48 4.23 -7.67 -29.88
C GLU A 48 5.38 -7.29 -30.83
N GLN A 49 5.98 -8.30 -31.46
CA GLN A 49 7.19 -8.18 -32.28
C GLN A 49 7.13 -7.07 -33.36
N ASP A 50 5.92 -6.77 -33.87
CA ASP A 50 5.68 -5.77 -34.92
C ASP A 50 4.69 -4.65 -34.51
N ALA A 51 4.23 -4.61 -33.24
CA ALA A 51 3.25 -3.63 -32.78
C ALA A 51 3.43 -3.28 -31.30
N THR A 52 3.74 -2.02 -31.00
CA THR A 52 3.83 -1.53 -29.62
C THR A 52 2.44 -1.14 -29.12
N GLY A 53 2.05 -1.68 -27.96
CA GLY A 53 0.86 -1.24 -27.25
C GLY A 53 1.09 0.13 -26.61
N LEU A 54 0.13 1.04 -26.77
CA LEU A 54 0.11 2.34 -26.13
C LEU A 54 -1.33 2.67 -25.72
N LEU A 55 -1.54 3.02 -24.47
CA LEU A 55 -2.76 3.71 -24.03
C LEU A 55 -2.39 5.13 -23.62
N HIS A 56 -2.96 6.12 -24.29
CA HIS A 56 -2.82 7.53 -23.94
C HIS A 56 -4.12 8.03 -23.34
N LEU A 57 -4.08 8.44 -22.07
CA LEU A 57 -5.19 9.03 -21.35
C LEU A 57 -4.93 10.53 -21.16
N ASN A 58 -5.82 11.38 -21.66
CA ASN A 58 -5.76 12.82 -21.41
C ASN A 58 -7.11 13.34 -20.94
N SER A 59 -7.31 13.41 -19.62
CA SER A 59 -8.63 13.61 -19.01
C SER A 59 -9.66 12.55 -19.43
N GLY A 60 -9.19 11.31 -19.63
CA GLY A 60 -9.99 10.18 -20.09
C GLY A 60 -10.51 9.31 -18.95
N PHE A 61 -11.59 8.57 -19.20
CA PHE A 61 -12.12 7.57 -18.27
C PHE A 61 -12.13 6.19 -18.94
N VAL A 62 -11.55 5.21 -18.25
CA VAL A 62 -11.54 3.80 -18.64
C VAL A 62 -12.24 2.98 -17.58
N SER A 63 -13.21 2.17 -17.99
CA SER A 63 -14.02 1.32 -17.13
C SER A 63 -14.00 -0.09 -17.69
N ILE A 64 -13.31 -1.01 -17.02
CA ILE A 64 -13.01 -2.35 -17.54
C ILE A 64 -13.12 -3.39 -16.43
N HIS A 65 -13.24 -4.68 -16.78
CA HIS A 65 -13.34 -5.72 -15.76
C HIS A 65 -12.02 -5.84 -14.98
N ASP A 66 -10.92 -5.98 -15.73
CA ASP A 66 -9.56 -6.18 -15.25
C ASP A 66 -8.60 -5.54 -16.27
N PHE A 67 -7.53 -4.93 -15.80
CA PHE A 67 -6.55 -4.19 -16.60
C PHE A 67 -5.16 -4.74 -16.33
N ALA A 68 -4.55 -5.34 -17.33
CA ALA A 68 -3.15 -5.73 -17.28
C ALA A 68 -2.36 -4.92 -18.31
N GLN A 69 -1.45 -4.08 -17.83
CA GLN A 69 -0.58 -3.27 -18.67
C GLN A 69 0.79 -3.94 -18.82
N ASP A 70 1.11 -4.45 -20.01
CA ASP A 70 2.44 -4.92 -20.45
C ASP A 70 2.91 -4.10 -21.68
N ALA A 71 2.54 -2.82 -21.72
CA ALA A 71 2.88 -1.88 -22.81
C ALA A 71 2.83 -0.42 -22.34
N ALA A 72 3.21 0.57 -23.13
CA ALA A 72 3.29 1.94 -22.64
C ALA A 72 1.90 2.51 -22.21
N LEU A 73 1.87 3.19 -21.06
CA LEU A 73 0.75 4.04 -20.64
C LEU A 73 1.25 5.49 -20.58
N VAL A 74 0.49 6.43 -21.11
CA VAL A 74 0.76 7.86 -20.97
C VAL A 74 -0.47 8.52 -20.37
N VAL A 75 -0.28 9.29 -19.30
CA VAL A 75 -1.36 10.01 -18.60
C VAL A 75 -1.05 11.49 -18.54
N GLU A 76 -1.95 12.28 -19.11
CA GLU A 76 -2.01 13.73 -19.05
C GLU A 76 -3.32 14.19 -18.40
N GLY A 77 -3.32 15.36 -17.78
CA GLY A 77 -4.50 15.85 -17.05
C GLY A 77 -4.93 14.90 -15.92
N THR A 78 -6.22 14.86 -15.59
CA THR A 78 -6.76 13.95 -14.57
C THR A 78 -7.57 12.85 -15.25
N SER A 79 -7.01 11.64 -15.30
CA SER A 79 -7.64 10.47 -15.92
C SER A 79 -7.95 9.41 -14.88
N LEU A 80 -8.94 8.55 -15.16
CA LEU A 80 -9.39 7.51 -14.24
C LEU A 80 -9.43 6.14 -14.93
N ILE A 81 -8.84 5.13 -14.30
CA ILE A 81 -9.06 3.72 -14.62
C ILE A 81 -9.85 3.08 -13.47
N ARG A 82 -11.00 2.49 -13.79
CA ARG A 82 -11.87 1.81 -12.83
C ARG A 82 -12.06 0.36 -13.22
N THR A 83 -11.91 -0.54 -12.26
CA THR A 83 -12.40 -1.92 -12.39
C THR A 83 -13.89 -1.99 -12.07
N THR A 84 -14.67 -2.63 -12.94
CA THR A 84 -16.13 -2.78 -12.81
C THR A 84 -16.56 -4.14 -12.28
N GLY A 85 -15.66 -5.11 -12.26
CA GLY A 85 -16.03 -6.42 -11.80
C GLY A 85 -16.16 -6.50 -10.29
N THR A 86 -16.77 -7.61 -9.88
CA THR A 86 -17.03 -7.95 -8.48
C THR A 86 -16.09 -9.02 -7.97
N ASN A 87 -15.16 -9.50 -8.81
CA ASN A 87 -14.18 -10.48 -8.41
C ASN A 87 -13.05 -9.74 -7.66
N PRO A 88 -12.63 -10.19 -6.48
CA PRO A 88 -11.44 -9.66 -5.83
C PRO A 88 -10.16 -9.79 -6.69
N GLU A 89 -10.15 -10.62 -7.74
CA GLU A 89 -9.05 -10.69 -8.73
C GLU A 89 -9.08 -9.60 -9.81
N ASP A 90 -10.08 -8.71 -9.81
CA ASP A 90 -10.20 -7.64 -10.78
C ASP A 90 -9.21 -6.51 -10.50
N ARG A 91 -8.16 -6.44 -11.32
CA ARG A 91 -6.96 -5.66 -11.00
C ARG A 91 -6.71 -4.52 -11.97
N ILE A 92 -5.89 -3.59 -11.51
CA ILE A 92 -5.19 -2.59 -12.31
C ILE A 92 -3.71 -2.90 -12.14
N GLY A 93 -3.19 -3.77 -13.00
CA GLY A 93 -1.80 -4.21 -12.98
C GLY A 93 -0.93 -3.39 -13.90
N PHE A 94 0.13 -2.81 -13.35
CA PHE A 94 1.24 -2.21 -14.09
C PHE A 94 2.37 -3.24 -14.21
N GLY A 95 2.70 -3.60 -15.44
CA GLY A 95 3.69 -4.61 -15.80
C GLY A 95 5.06 -4.02 -16.12
N SER A 96 6.06 -4.88 -16.26
CA SER A 96 7.46 -4.49 -16.53
C SER A 96 7.79 -4.26 -18.00
N GLN A 97 6.84 -4.52 -18.91
CA GLN A 97 7.06 -4.47 -20.36
C GLN A 97 6.59 -3.12 -20.95
N GLY A 98 7.01 -2.00 -20.38
CA GLY A 98 6.64 -0.67 -20.89
C GLY A 98 7.07 0.45 -19.97
N VAL A 99 7.20 1.66 -20.54
CA VAL A 99 7.42 2.88 -19.76
C VAL A 99 6.09 3.60 -19.59
N ASN A 100 5.69 3.77 -18.34
CA ASN A 100 4.50 4.50 -17.93
C ASN A 100 4.87 5.98 -17.71
N THR A 101 4.32 6.89 -18.49
CA THR A 101 4.53 8.33 -18.35
C THR A 101 3.35 8.95 -17.62
N ILE A 102 3.54 9.42 -16.38
CA ILE A 102 2.51 10.08 -15.59
C ILE A 102 2.87 11.55 -15.45
N ALA A 103 2.26 12.40 -16.27
CA ALA A 103 2.47 13.85 -16.28
C ALA A 103 1.34 14.64 -15.58
N GLY A 104 0.26 13.96 -15.22
CA GLY A 104 -0.88 14.52 -14.48
C GLY A 104 -1.30 13.60 -13.33
N THR A 105 -2.61 13.45 -13.13
CA THR A 105 -3.19 12.55 -12.12
C THR A 105 -3.79 11.32 -12.80
N LEU A 106 -3.39 10.14 -12.35
CA LEU A 106 -4.05 8.88 -12.66
C LEU A 106 -4.82 8.39 -11.43
N GLU A 107 -6.13 8.57 -11.41
CA GLU A 107 -6.98 7.93 -10.42
C GLU A 107 -7.13 6.44 -10.77
N VAL A 108 -6.97 5.58 -9.78
CA VAL A 108 -7.20 4.14 -9.88
C VAL A 108 -8.26 3.71 -8.88
N ASP A 109 -9.35 3.15 -9.41
CA ASP A 109 -10.44 2.57 -8.62
C ASP A 109 -10.50 1.07 -8.93
N GLY A 110 -9.54 0.33 -8.37
CA GLY A 110 -9.31 -1.09 -8.61
C GLY A 110 -8.30 -1.65 -7.60
N GLU A 111 -8.26 -2.98 -7.44
CA GLU A 111 -7.12 -3.59 -6.75
C GLU A 111 -5.88 -3.33 -7.60
N THR A 112 -4.95 -2.52 -7.12
CA THR A 112 -3.86 -2.00 -7.95
C THR A 112 -2.58 -2.78 -7.68
N TRP A 113 -1.87 -3.18 -8.72
CA TRP A 113 -0.65 -3.97 -8.60
C TRP A 113 0.48 -3.28 -9.34
N PHE A 114 1.57 -2.97 -8.63
CA PHE A 114 2.84 -2.60 -9.23
C PHE A 114 3.76 -3.80 -9.17
N VAL A 115 4.19 -4.31 -10.33
CA VAL A 115 5.10 -5.47 -10.38
C VAL A 115 6.57 -5.01 -10.45
N PRO A 116 7.53 -5.88 -10.11
CA PRO A 116 8.95 -5.54 -10.13
C PRO A 116 9.41 -5.19 -11.54
N GLY A 117 10.23 -4.14 -11.65
CA GLY A 117 10.72 -3.65 -12.94
C GLY A 117 9.67 -2.91 -13.78
N THR A 118 8.53 -2.53 -13.19
CA THR A 118 7.72 -1.44 -13.73
C THR A 118 8.58 -0.20 -13.93
N GLN A 119 8.35 0.52 -15.03
CA GLN A 119 9.10 1.74 -15.33
C GLN A 119 8.14 2.91 -15.37
N PHE A 120 8.41 3.91 -14.55
CA PHE A 120 7.65 5.16 -14.53
C PHE A 120 8.55 6.34 -14.86
N ILE A 121 7.99 7.34 -15.53
CA ILE A 121 8.61 8.65 -15.76
C ILE A 121 7.56 9.76 -15.61
N GLY A 122 8.03 10.98 -15.35
CA GLY A 122 7.17 12.15 -15.13
C GLY A 122 7.02 12.47 -13.64
N GLU A 123 6.39 13.61 -13.37
CA GLU A 123 6.25 14.19 -12.03
C GLU A 123 4.79 14.24 -11.57
N GLY A 124 3.92 13.41 -12.15
CA GLY A 124 2.52 13.31 -11.80
C GLY A 124 2.27 12.47 -10.54
N THR A 125 1.01 12.07 -10.35
CA THR A 125 0.55 11.30 -9.19
C THR A 125 -0.39 10.17 -9.61
N ILE A 126 -0.25 9.01 -8.98
CA ILE A 126 -1.24 7.93 -9.02
C ILE A 126 -2.03 7.96 -7.72
N GLU A 127 -3.36 8.03 -7.81
CA GLU A 127 -4.26 8.17 -6.67
C GLU A 127 -5.17 6.94 -6.56
N ALA A 128 -4.96 6.09 -5.55
CA ALA A 128 -5.85 4.99 -5.23
C ALA A 128 -7.06 5.53 -4.45
N VAL A 129 -8.18 5.73 -5.17
CA VAL A 129 -9.34 6.49 -4.67
C VAL A 129 -10.37 5.65 -3.91
N SER A 130 -10.15 4.34 -3.79
CA SER A 130 -11.09 3.43 -3.13
C SER A 130 -10.65 3.13 -1.70
N THR A 131 -11.55 3.28 -0.73
CA THR A 131 -11.29 2.97 0.68
C THR A 131 -11.37 1.49 1.03
N VAL A 132 -11.77 0.64 0.07
CA VAL A 132 -11.99 -0.80 0.30
C VAL A 132 -11.17 -1.69 -0.64
N LYS A 133 -10.49 -1.09 -1.61
CA LYS A 133 -9.60 -1.81 -2.52
C LYS A 133 -8.16 -1.59 -2.07
N ARG A 134 -7.32 -2.57 -2.41
CA ARG A 134 -5.94 -2.65 -1.97
C ARG A 134 -5.00 -2.21 -3.07
N THR A 135 -3.88 -1.63 -2.68
CA THR A 135 -2.74 -1.40 -3.56
C THR A 135 -1.60 -2.30 -3.11
N PHE A 136 -1.11 -3.12 -4.03
CA PHE A 136 0.04 -3.99 -3.86
C PHE A 136 1.24 -3.41 -4.59
N PHE A 137 2.28 -3.08 -3.83
CA PHE A 137 3.62 -2.95 -4.36
C PHE A 137 4.30 -4.30 -4.27
N GLN A 138 4.76 -4.86 -5.38
CA GLN A 138 5.65 -6.03 -5.29
C GLN A 138 7.07 -5.57 -5.00
N GLU A 139 7.86 -6.40 -4.31
CA GLU A 139 9.28 -6.14 -4.04
C GLU A 139 10.04 -5.63 -5.28
N GLY A 140 10.69 -4.47 -5.16
CA GLY A 140 11.45 -3.86 -6.25
C GLY A 140 10.60 -3.05 -7.23
N SER A 141 9.36 -2.70 -6.86
CA SER A 141 8.57 -1.70 -7.59
C SER A 141 9.17 -0.31 -7.41
N ASP A 142 9.26 0.44 -8.51
CA ASP A 142 9.86 1.78 -8.55
C ASP A 142 8.99 2.72 -9.39
N LEU A 143 8.39 3.70 -8.72
CA LEU A 143 7.58 4.74 -9.36
C LEU A 143 8.45 5.94 -9.83
N ALA A 144 9.76 5.89 -9.64
CA ALA A 144 10.70 6.96 -9.94
C ALA A 144 10.22 8.31 -9.39
N ASP A 145 10.07 9.31 -10.26
CA ASP A 145 9.63 10.67 -9.90
C ASP A 145 8.09 10.81 -9.77
N VAL A 146 7.33 9.72 -9.87
CA VAL A 146 5.86 9.73 -9.74
C VAL A 146 5.47 9.63 -8.26
N GLY A 147 4.50 10.46 -7.86
CA GLY A 147 3.90 10.41 -6.51
C GLY A 147 2.80 9.35 -6.41
N PHE A 148 2.51 8.91 -5.19
CA PHE A 148 1.44 7.98 -4.88
C PHE A 148 0.59 8.50 -3.72
N SER A 149 -0.73 8.36 -3.84
CA SER A 149 -1.63 8.57 -2.71
C SER A 149 -2.68 7.46 -2.62
N SER A 150 -3.15 7.21 -1.40
CA SER A 150 -4.19 6.20 -1.14
C SER A 150 -5.10 6.63 -0.01
N VAL A 151 -6.38 6.27 -0.15
CA VAL A 151 -7.37 6.29 0.95
C VAL A 151 -7.80 4.88 1.36
N GLY A 152 -7.21 3.84 0.77
CA GLY A 152 -7.45 2.44 1.08
C GLY A 152 -6.19 1.75 1.57
N GLU A 153 -6.21 0.42 1.59
CA GLU A 153 -5.09 -0.40 2.04
C GLU A 153 -3.91 -0.33 1.06
N VAL A 154 -2.71 -0.18 1.61
CA VAL A 154 -1.43 -0.17 0.89
C VAL A 154 -0.56 -1.24 1.51
N ASN A 155 -0.18 -2.22 0.71
CA ASN A 155 0.63 -3.35 1.13
C ASN A 155 1.85 -3.47 0.22
N LEU A 156 3.00 -3.76 0.82
CA LEU A 156 4.15 -4.26 0.11
C LEU A 156 4.04 -5.77 0.15
N TRP A 157 4.38 -6.43 -0.95
CA TRP A 157 4.29 -7.86 -1.07
C TRP A 157 5.60 -8.42 -1.57
N SER A 158 6.17 -9.33 -0.79
CA SER A 158 7.30 -10.16 -1.20
C SER A 158 6.99 -11.65 -1.18
N MET A 159 7.64 -12.39 -2.08
CA MET A 159 7.61 -13.85 -2.11
C MET A 159 8.75 -14.51 -1.31
N PHE A 160 9.89 -13.83 -1.11
CA PHE A 160 11.11 -14.52 -0.66
C PHE A 160 11.97 -13.73 0.33
N GLN A 161 11.92 -12.39 0.32
CA GLN A 161 12.62 -11.49 1.25
C GLN A 161 11.86 -10.18 1.33
N ASN A 162 11.68 -9.64 2.53
CA ASN A 162 11.04 -8.35 2.71
C ASN A 162 11.60 -7.27 1.78
N GLY A 163 10.70 -6.68 1.00
CA GLY A 163 11.06 -5.92 -0.19
C GLY A 163 11.21 -4.43 0.05
N THR A 164 11.62 -3.73 -1.00
CA THR A 164 11.54 -2.26 -1.05
C THR A 164 10.59 -1.80 -2.16
N ALA A 165 9.80 -0.77 -1.88
CA ALA A 165 9.14 0.02 -2.91
C ALA A 165 9.64 1.46 -2.88
N THR A 166 9.81 2.05 -4.05
CA THR A 166 10.37 3.41 -4.22
C THR A 166 9.38 4.31 -4.95
N MET A 167 9.28 5.57 -4.52
CA MET A 167 8.42 6.59 -5.13
C MET A 167 8.90 7.98 -4.79
N ARG A 168 8.45 9.00 -5.53
CA ARG A 168 8.80 10.39 -5.21
C ARG A 168 8.15 10.88 -3.92
N ALA A 169 6.84 10.73 -3.83
CA ALA A 169 6.05 11.22 -2.70
C ALA A 169 4.98 10.20 -2.34
N MET A 170 4.64 10.12 -1.06
CA MET A 170 3.58 9.26 -0.54
C MET A 170 2.59 10.10 0.26
N SER A 171 1.29 9.90 0.06
CA SER A 171 0.26 10.49 0.92
C SER A 171 -0.79 9.45 1.27
N LEU A 172 -0.93 9.17 2.57
CA LEU A 172 -1.97 8.31 3.12
C LEU A 172 -3.08 9.21 3.69
N GLY A 173 -4.34 8.92 3.33
CA GLY A 173 -5.50 9.59 3.91
C GLY A 173 -5.99 8.96 5.21
N ASP A 174 -6.89 9.63 5.92
CA ASP A 174 -7.40 9.21 7.24
C ASP A 174 -8.04 7.80 7.26
N THR A 175 -8.46 7.27 6.11
CA THR A 175 -9.04 5.93 5.99
C THR A 175 -8.07 4.90 5.42
N ALA A 176 -6.83 5.30 5.10
CA ALA A 176 -5.83 4.40 4.57
C ALA A 176 -5.31 3.47 5.66
N THR A 177 -4.95 2.26 5.25
CA THR A 177 -4.20 1.32 6.09
C THR A 177 -2.87 1.05 5.40
N LEU A 178 -1.75 1.30 6.07
CA LEU A 178 -0.45 0.83 5.62
C LEU A 178 -0.16 -0.51 6.29
N THR A 179 -0.13 -1.59 5.52
CA THR A 179 0.20 -2.93 6.04
C THR A 179 1.66 -3.22 5.79
N VAL A 180 2.39 -3.58 6.85
CA VAL A 180 3.83 -3.88 6.80
C VAL A 180 4.09 -5.26 7.39
N ASP A 181 4.72 -6.13 6.60
CA ASP A 181 5.28 -7.37 7.12
C ASP A 181 6.65 -7.12 7.79
N MET A 182 6.75 -7.50 9.05
CA MET A 182 7.91 -7.28 9.92
C MET A 182 8.94 -8.42 9.83
N GLY A 183 8.59 -9.56 9.25
CA GLY A 183 9.43 -10.76 9.24
C GLY A 183 9.52 -11.40 7.87
N ASP A 184 10.62 -12.12 7.63
CA ASP A 184 10.68 -13.07 6.52
C ASP A 184 10.39 -14.50 6.99
N HIS A 185 10.31 -15.43 6.05
CA HIS A 185 10.11 -16.85 6.33
C HIS A 185 11.30 -17.53 7.07
N PHE A 186 12.36 -16.78 7.39
CA PHE A 186 13.55 -17.24 8.08
C PHE A 186 13.66 -16.71 9.51
N ASP A 187 12.60 -16.11 10.05
CA ASP A 187 12.56 -15.55 11.40
C ASP A 187 13.63 -14.46 11.62
N VAL A 188 14.04 -13.78 10.55
CA VAL A 188 14.92 -12.61 10.61
C VAL A 188 14.08 -11.37 10.42
N ILE A 189 14.26 -10.39 11.31
CA ILE A 189 13.66 -9.08 11.14
C ILE A 189 14.35 -8.37 9.99
N ASN A 190 13.56 -8.09 8.98
CA ASN A 190 14.01 -7.42 7.77
C ASN A 190 12.88 -6.58 7.20
N SER A 191 12.04 -5.81 7.91
CA SER A 191 10.74 -5.35 7.37
C SER A 191 10.70 -4.89 5.91
N GLU A 192 9.51 -5.06 5.33
CA GLU A 192 9.12 -4.31 4.16
C GLU A 192 9.37 -2.81 4.36
N ARG A 193 9.95 -2.16 3.34
CA ARG A 193 10.37 -0.76 3.46
C ARG A 193 9.95 0.08 2.29
N TYR A 194 9.29 1.19 2.58
CA TYR A 194 9.00 2.24 1.62
C TYR A 194 10.10 3.29 1.62
N ILE A 195 10.59 3.64 0.44
CA ILE A 195 11.58 4.70 0.25
C ILE A 195 10.90 5.81 -0.56
N VAL A 196 10.73 6.96 0.08
CA VAL A 196 10.04 8.12 -0.47
C VAL A 196 11.05 9.24 -0.68
N HIS A 197 11.27 9.70 -1.91
CA HIS A 197 12.37 10.63 -2.17
C HIS A 197 12.14 12.04 -1.58
N ASP A 198 10.90 12.53 -1.62
CA ASP A 198 10.50 13.86 -1.19
C ASP A 198 9.72 13.78 0.14
N GLU A 199 8.39 13.81 0.11
CA GLU A 199 7.53 13.87 1.30
C GLU A 199 6.68 12.61 1.44
N ALA A 200 6.64 12.07 2.67
CA ALA A 200 5.67 11.07 3.11
C ALA A 200 4.71 11.72 4.13
N ALA A 201 3.45 11.92 3.72
CA ALA A 201 2.38 12.41 4.58
C ALA A 201 1.57 11.23 5.13
N LEU A 202 1.58 11.05 6.46
CA LEU A 202 0.98 9.92 7.16
C LEU A 202 -0.34 10.32 7.84
N ALA A 203 -1.32 9.42 7.73
CA ALA A 203 -2.60 9.42 8.44
C ALA A 203 -3.14 7.97 8.45
N GLY A 204 -4.28 7.74 9.10
CA GLY A 204 -4.94 6.44 9.10
C GLY A 204 -4.24 5.40 9.97
N THR A 205 -4.30 4.12 9.59
CA THR A 205 -3.82 3.01 10.43
C THR A 205 -2.51 2.42 9.89
N LEU A 206 -1.58 2.11 10.79
CA LEU A 206 -0.46 1.20 10.51
C LEU A 206 -0.84 -0.20 11.01
N GLU A 207 -0.86 -1.19 10.13
CA GLU A 207 -1.08 -2.59 10.48
C GLU A 207 0.22 -3.37 10.34
N LEU A 208 0.61 -4.05 11.41
CA LEU A 208 1.85 -4.81 11.49
C LEU A 208 1.55 -6.30 11.52
N SER A 209 2.19 -7.05 10.63
CA SER A 209 2.08 -8.51 10.60
C SER A 209 3.43 -9.19 10.78
N TRP A 210 3.41 -10.43 11.30
CA TRP A 210 4.57 -11.31 11.39
C TRP A 210 4.27 -12.64 10.71
N ASN A 211 4.97 -12.92 9.60
CA ASN A 211 4.84 -14.18 8.85
C ASN A 211 5.87 -15.26 9.23
N GLY A 212 6.62 -15.04 10.31
CA GLY A 212 7.55 -16.03 10.87
C GLY A 212 6.87 -17.08 11.75
N ASN A 213 7.68 -17.93 12.38
CA ASN A 213 7.21 -18.93 13.33
C ASN A 213 6.99 -18.32 14.72
N GLY A 214 5.75 -18.39 15.23
CA GLY A 214 5.43 -17.88 16.57
C GLY A 214 5.24 -16.36 16.60
N ALA A 215 5.58 -15.73 17.71
CA ALA A 215 5.49 -14.28 17.87
C ALA A 215 6.78 -13.58 17.41
N ALA A 216 6.66 -12.34 16.95
CA ALA A 216 7.79 -11.53 16.49
C ALA A 216 8.92 -11.43 17.54
N PRO A 217 10.21 -11.28 17.19
CA PRO A 217 11.25 -11.06 18.20
C PRO A 217 11.13 -9.67 18.88
N VAL A 218 11.34 -9.61 20.21
CA VAL A 218 11.31 -8.36 21.00
C VAL A 218 12.69 -7.68 21.05
N GLY A 219 12.71 -6.40 21.42
CA GLY A 219 13.93 -5.59 21.57
C GLY A 219 14.48 -5.10 20.23
N GLN A 220 13.61 -4.98 19.22
CA GLN A 220 14.00 -4.81 17.83
C GLN A 220 13.45 -3.50 17.31
N THR A 221 14.29 -2.72 16.65
CA THR A 221 13.91 -1.46 16.01
C THR A 221 14.06 -1.62 14.51
N VAL A 222 13.01 -1.25 13.79
CA VAL A 222 12.86 -1.54 12.37
C VAL A 222 12.36 -0.32 11.64
N THR A 223 13.06 0.07 10.57
CA THR A 223 12.67 1.20 9.74
C THR A 223 11.74 0.73 8.62
N ILE A 224 10.47 1.10 8.70
CA ILE A 224 9.44 0.69 7.73
C ILE A 224 9.25 1.72 6.60
N LEU A 225 9.69 2.96 6.84
CA LEU A 225 9.62 4.05 5.87
C LEU A 225 10.82 4.99 6.04
N GLU A 226 11.46 5.33 4.93
CA GLU A 226 12.45 6.40 4.82
C GLU A 226 11.90 7.47 3.88
N ALA A 227 12.02 8.75 4.24
CA ALA A 227 11.57 9.86 3.41
C ALA A 227 12.53 11.05 3.43
N GLY A 228 12.49 11.90 2.40
CA GLY A 228 13.13 13.22 2.46
C GLY A 228 12.56 14.09 3.58
N THR A 229 11.26 13.98 3.83
CA THR A 229 10.57 14.50 5.03
C THR A 229 9.32 13.66 5.32
N VAL A 230 9.08 13.34 6.59
CA VAL A 230 7.84 12.75 7.07
C VAL A 230 6.98 13.83 7.74
N THR A 231 5.70 13.87 7.38
CA THR A 231 4.70 14.75 7.99
C THR A 231 3.50 13.94 8.48
N GLY A 232 2.83 14.41 9.53
CA GLY A 232 1.72 13.67 10.15
C GLY A 232 2.19 12.50 11.02
N ALA A 233 1.24 11.62 11.35
CA ALA A 233 1.42 10.39 12.12
C ALA A 233 0.25 9.45 11.82
N PHE A 234 0.41 8.16 12.11
CA PHE A 234 -0.72 7.24 12.09
C PHE A 234 -1.67 7.56 13.25
N ASP A 235 -2.97 7.50 12.97
CA ASP A 235 -4.05 7.69 13.94
C ASP A 235 -4.24 6.45 14.82
N ALA A 236 -3.90 5.26 14.31
CA ALA A 236 -3.96 4.00 15.02
C ALA A 236 -2.82 3.06 14.59
N ILE A 237 -2.37 2.22 15.52
CA ILE A 237 -1.41 1.13 15.27
C ILE A 237 -2.13 -0.17 15.61
N ASP A 238 -2.19 -1.10 14.66
CA ASP A 238 -2.65 -2.47 14.85
C ASP A 238 -1.42 -3.39 14.86
N ASP A 239 -1.09 -3.91 16.04
CA ASP A 239 0.03 -4.83 16.27
C ASP A 239 -0.45 -6.25 16.62
N SER A 240 -1.75 -6.52 16.48
CA SER A 240 -2.35 -7.84 16.73
C SER A 240 -1.75 -8.94 15.84
N GLY A 241 -1.21 -8.56 14.67
CA GLY A 241 -0.52 -9.43 13.75
C GLY A 241 0.91 -9.84 14.16
N LEU A 242 1.47 -9.30 15.26
CA LEU A 242 2.81 -9.65 15.75
C LEU A 242 2.85 -10.92 16.60
N GLY A 243 1.70 -11.45 17.00
CA GLY A 243 1.55 -12.62 17.87
C GLY A 243 1.44 -12.29 19.36
N ASP A 244 1.17 -13.30 20.18
CA ASP A 244 0.88 -13.14 21.60
C ASP A 244 1.99 -12.42 22.37
N ASN A 245 1.59 -11.60 23.36
CA ASN A 245 2.49 -10.81 24.21
C ASN A 245 3.47 -9.97 23.39
N ARG A 246 2.97 -9.29 22.35
CA ARG A 246 3.70 -8.30 21.57
C ARG A 246 3.00 -6.96 21.58
N ARG A 247 3.84 -5.92 21.52
CA ARG A 247 3.41 -4.54 21.35
C ARG A 247 4.39 -3.78 20.48
N ALA A 248 3.89 -2.86 19.67
CA ALA A 248 4.67 -1.99 18.82
C ALA A 248 4.63 -0.54 19.29
N TYR A 249 5.79 0.10 19.32
CA TYR A 249 5.94 1.54 19.52
C TYR A 249 6.44 2.17 18.23
N VAL A 250 5.68 3.13 17.72
CA VAL A 250 6.02 3.80 16.45
C VAL A 250 6.61 5.17 16.74
N THR A 251 7.85 5.36 16.29
CA THR A 251 8.56 6.63 16.35
C THR A 251 8.62 7.23 14.96
N VAL A 252 7.99 8.39 14.80
CA VAL A 252 8.08 9.19 13.58
C VAL A 252 9.15 10.26 13.79
N THR A 253 10.21 10.21 12.99
CA THR A 253 11.26 11.22 12.96
C THR A 253 11.03 12.18 11.78
N GLN A 254 11.99 13.06 11.50
CA GLN A 254 11.88 13.96 10.35
C GLN A 254 12.00 13.20 9.02
N ASP A 255 12.72 12.09 8.96
CA ASP A 255 13.10 11.38 7.74
C ASP A 255 12.83 9.87 7.78
N SER A 256 12.26 9.36 8.87
CA SER A 256 11.95 7.94 9.01
C SER A 256 10.72 7.65 9.86
N VAL A 257 10.16 6.47 9.65
CA VAL A 257 9.23 5.81 10.58
C VAL A 257 9.87 4.52 11.07
N GLU A 258 10.04 4.44 12.39
CA GLU A 258 10.65 3.31 13.07
C GLU A 258 9.64 2.63 13.98
N VAL A 259 9.64 1.30 13.96
CA VAL A 259 8.81 0.45 14.81
C VAL A 259 9.71 -0.28 15.78
N PHE A 260 9.46 -0.12 17.07
CA PHE A 260 10.09 -0.88 18.14
C PHE A 260 9.13 -1.96 18.65
N ILE A 261 9.52 -3.23 18.54
CA ILE A 261 8.73 -4.36 19.02
C ILE A 261 9.21 -4.74 20.42
N THR A 262 8.29 -4.82 21.38
CA THR A 262 8.54 -5.28 22.75
C THR A 262 7.43 -6.21 23.25
N CYS A 263 7.53 -6.70 24.49
CA CYS A 263 6.46 -7.46 25.12
C CYS A 263 5.31 -6.53 25.56
N ALA A 264 4.09 -7.06 25.64
CA ALA A 264 2.91 -6.25 25.94
C ALA A 264 2.95 -5.58 27.33
N ALA A 265 3.70 -6.17 28.26
CA ALA A 265 3.90 -5.65 29.60
C ALA A 265 5.02 -4.60 29.72
N ASP A 266 5.93 -4.48 28.74
CA ASP A 266 6.94 -3.41 28.71
C ASP A 266 6.31 -2.15 28.14
N LEU A 267 5.58 -1.46 29.00
CA LEU A 267 4.84 -0.29 28.59
C LEU A 267 5.78 0.89 28.32
N ASN A 268 6.90 0.97 29.05
CA ASN A 268 7.82 2.10 28.96
C ASN A 268 8.81 1.98 27.78
N ALA A 269 8.79 0.83 27.10
CA ALA A 269 9.56 0.52 25.89
C ALA A 269 11.08 0.56 26.10
N ASP A 270 11.56 0.16 27.29
CA ASP A 270 13.00 0.03 27.57
C ASP A 270 13.54 -1.40 27.30
N GLY A 271 12.66 -2.31 26.89
CA GLY A 271 12.97 -3.69 26.56
C GLY A 271 12.94 -4.64 27.77
N VAL A 272 12.51 -4.18 28.95
CA VAL A 272 12.45 -5.00 30.16
C VAL A 272 11.15 -4.75 30.92
N ALA A 273 10.30 -5.77 31.05
CA ALA A 273 9.14 -5.70 31.93
C ALA A 273 9.56 -5.71 33.42
N ASP A 274 9.46 -4.57 34.10
CA ASP A 274 9.79 -4.43 35.52
C ASP A 274 8.80 -3.55 36.33
N ILE A 275 9.18 -3.15 37.55
CA ILE A 275 8.31 -2.36 38.43
C ILE A 275 7.93 -0.98 37.86
N PHE A 276 8.74 -0.44 36.94
CA PHE A 276 8.46 0.82 36.27
C PHE A 276 7.28 0.66 35.31
N ASP A 277 7.13 -0.48 34.64
CA ASP A 277 5.96 -0.77 33.81
C ASP A 277 4.69 -0.94 34.63
N VAL A 278 4.77 -1.62 35.77
CA VAL A 278 3.64 -1.71 36.71
C VAL A 278 3.18 -0.31 37.14
N THR A 279 4.13 0.56 37.45
CA THR A 279 3.84 1.94 37.84
C THR A 279 3.21 2.70 36.67
N MET A 280 3.68 2.46 35.44
CA MET A 280 3.13 3.13 34.27
C MET A 280 1.74 2.63 33.92
N PHE A 281 1.50 1.32 33.94
CA PHE A 281 0.18 0.72 33.76
C PHE A 281 -0.84 1.33 34.71
N LEU A 282 -0.52 1.41 36.02
CA LEU A 282 -1.42 1.97 37.01
C LEU A 282 -1.76 3.45 36.74
N ASN A 283 -0.80 4.24 36.24
CA ASN A 283 -1.06 5.64 35.87
C ASN A 283 -1.93 5.74 34.61
N LEU A 284 -1.68 4.93 33.59
CA LEU A 284 -2.47 4.88 32.36
C LEU A 284 -3.91 4.40 32.64
N PHE A 285 -4.05 3.36 33.46
CA PHE A 285 -5.33 2.79 33.87
C PHE A 285 -6.18 3.76 34.70
N ASP A 286 -5.58 4.49 35.67
CA ASP A 286 -6.28 5.53 36.44
C ASP A 286 -6.72 6.71 35.55
N ALA A 287 -5.94 7.00 34.50
CA ALA A 287 -6.26 8.03 33.52
C ALA A 287 -7.27 7.58 32.44
N MET A 288 -7.63 6.28 32.37
CA MET A 288 -8.37 5.69 31.25
C MET A 288 -7.72 6.02 29.90
N ASP A 289 -6.38 5.98 29.87
CA ASP A 289 -5.61 6.17 28.64
C ASP A 289 -5.78 4.94 27.74
N PRO A 290 -6.05 5.09 26.43
CA PRO A 290 -6.19 3.97 25.50
C PRO A 290 -5.06 2.95 25.55
N SER A 291 -3.86 3.35 25.95
CA SER A 291 -2.72 2.44 26.09
C SER A 291 -2.88 1.40 27.21
N ALA A 292 -3.84 1.60 28.13
CA ALA A 292 -4.16 0.72 29.25
C ALA A 292 -5.29 -0.28 28.97
N ASP A 293 -6.00 -0.14 27.85
CA ASP A 293 -6.95 -1.13 27.33
C ASP A 293 -6.12 -2.19 26.60
N LEU A 294 -5.72 -3.25 27.31
CA LEU A 294 -4.75 -4.22 26.79
C LEU A 294 -5.42 -5.42 26.11
N ASN A 295 -6.74 -5.55 26.23
CA ASN A 295 -7.52 -6.57 25.54
C ASN A 295 -8.36 -6.01 24.38
N ASP A 296 -8.22 -4.71 24.10
CA ASP A 296 -8.88 -3.95 23.03
C ASP A 296 -10.41 -4.06 23.05
N ASP A 297 -11.03 -4.18 24.23
CA ASP A 297 -12.49 -4.31 24.36
C ASP A 297 -13.22 -2.96 24.56
N GLY A 298 -12.46 -1.87 24.67
CA GLY A 298 -12.94 -0.50 24.87
C GLY A 298 -13.34 -0.19 26.31
N LEU A 299 -13.09 -1.10 27.27
CA LEU A 299 -13.33 -0.93 28.68
C LEU A 299 -12.00 -0.94 29.44
N TYR A 300 -11.94 -0.17 30.53
CA TYR A 300 -10.79 -0.15 31.44
C TYR A 300 -11.20 -0.84 32.74
N ASP A 301 -11.04 -2.15 32.81
CA ASP A 301 -11.55 -2.96 33.90
C ASP A 301 -10.57 -4.03 34.42
N PHE A 302 -11.10 -5.02 35.14
CA PHE A 302 -10.28 -6.08 35.73
C PHE A 302 -9.60 -6.97 34.66
N PHE A 303 -10.16 -7.06 33.46
CA PHE A 303 -9.61 -7.87 32.39
C PHE A 303 -8.31 -7.30 31.83
N ASP A 304 -8.14 -5.97 31.77
CA ASP A 304 -6.85 -5.34 31.44
C ASP A 304 -5.79 -5.62 32.49
N VAL A 305 -6.17 -5.52 33.76
CA VAL A 305 -5.26 -5.83 34.88
C VAL A 305 -4.83 -7.29 34.83
N LEU A 306 -5.77 -8.20 34.54
CA LEU A 306 -5.48 -9.61 34.40
C LEU A 306 -4.56 -9.88 33.19
N PHE A 307 -4.82 -9.21 32.06
CA PHE A 307 -3.97 -9.30 30.87
C PHE A 307 -2.55 -8.82 31.17
N PHE A 308 -2.41 -7.64 31.78
CA PHE A 308 -1.13 -7.08 32.19
C PHE A 308 -0.36 -8.05 33.10
N LEU A 309 -1.02 -8.59 34.14
CA LEU A 309 -0.36 -9.50 35.07
C LEU A 309 0.09 -10.82 34.42
N ASN A 310 -0.69 -11.35 33.47
CA ASN A 310 -0.32 -12.55 32.73
C ASN A 310 0.91 -12.29 31.85
N THR A 311 0.88 -11.22 31.06
CA THR A 311 1.98 -10.84 30.16
C THR A 311 3.24 -10.43 30.93
N PHE A 312 3.09 -9.82 32.11
CA PHE A 312 4.20 -9.49 33.00
C PHE A 312 4.86 -10.74 33.61
N ASP A 313 4.10 -11.78 33.98
CA ASP A 313 4.64 -13.06 34.49
C ASP A 313 5.33 -13.88 33.39
N GLU A 314 4.87 -13.75 32.14
CA GLU A 314 5.52 -14.31 30.95
C GLU A 314 6.85 -13.62 30.64
N GLY A 315 6.92 -12.30 30.86
CA GLY A 315 8.10 -11.46 30.65
C GLY A 315 8.36 -11.09 29.19
N CYS A 316 9.48 -10.38 29.02
CA CYS A 316 10.22 -10.17 27.77
C CYS A 316 11.43 -11.15 27.78
#